data_AF-A0AAV7QI67-F1
#
_entry.id   AF-A0AAV7QI67-F1
#
_cell.length_a   1.000
_cell.length_b   1.000
_cell.length_c   1.000
_cell.angle_alpha   90.00
_cell.angle_beta   90.00
_cell.angle_gamma   90.00
#
_symmetry.space_group_name_H-M   'P 1'
#
loop_
_entity.id
_entity.type
_entity.pdbx_description
1 polymer ?
#
loop_
_entity_poly.entity_id
_entity_poly.type
_entity_poly.pdbx_seq_one_letter_code
_entity_poly.pdbx_strand_id
1 'polypeptide(L)'
;MDEMLREVYRQKCFEKKRTKFIALDFLTHWLYKSNQKRKGQQYTDFFQIPFVADWLKDHPRPPIPLSLLLKDEEAALIIQSFWRGYRVRRDPEVQELRQWQKDLRESIHIHEKVDEFWSKQETKVIV
;
A
#
# COMPACT_ATOMS: atom_id res chain seq x y z
N MET A 1 12.13 -15.68 25.37
CA MET A 1 10.82 -16.06 24.80
C MET A 1 9.69 -15.29 25.48
N ASP A 2 9.66 -15.24 26.80
CA ASP A 2 8.62 -14.55 27.57
C ASP A 2 8.43 -13.07 27.19
N GLU A 3 9.51 -12.34 26.96
CA GLU A 3 9.40 -10.92 26.59
C GLU A 3 8.76 -10.71 25.21
N MET A 4 9.02 -11.62 24.26
CA MET A 4 8.34 -11.61 22.96
C MET A 4 6.87 -11.90 23.14
N LEU A 5 6.50 -12.88 23.96
CA LEU A 5 5.10 -13.21 24.22
C LEU A 5 4.36 -12.02 24.84
N ARG A 6 4.95 -11.36 25.84
CA ARG A 6 4.39 -10.14 26.44
C ARG A 6 4.14 -9.05 25.39
N GLU A 7 5.09 -8.84 24.49
CA GLU A 7 4.95 -7.88 23.41
C GLU A 7 3.85 -8.25 22.41
N VAL A 8 3.76 -9.53 22.06
CA VAL A 8 2.70 -10.08 21.19
C VAL A 8 1.32 -9.88 21.81
N TYR A 9 1.16 -10.09 23.12
CA TYR A 9 -0.08 -9.77 23.85
C TYR A 9 -0.37 -8.26 23.87
N ARG A 10 0.64 -7.43 24.16
CA ARG A 10 0.49 -5.96 24.17
C ARG A 10 0.01 -5.41 22.82
N GLN A 11 0.52 -5.97 21.72
CA GLN A 11 0.11 -5.59 20.37
C GLN A 11 -1.15 -6.30 19.88
N LYS A 12 -1.77 -7.16 20.71
CA LYS A 12 -2.97 -7.93 20.37
C LYS A 12 -2.81 -8.78 19.11
N CYS A 13 -1.61 -9.29 18.89
CA CYS A 13 -1.26 -10.04 17.69
C CYS A 13 -2.04 -11.37 17.57
N PHE A 14 -2.50 -11.95 18.67
CA PHE A 14 -3.36 -13.15 18.67
C PHE A 14 -4.83 -12.86 18.36
N GLU A 15 -5.30 -11.63 18.59
CA GLU A 15 -6.67 -11.21 18.28
C GLU A 15 -6.83 -10.87 16.80
N LYS A 16 -5.74 -10.44 16.14
CA LYS A 16 -5.75 -9.96 14.75
C LYS A 16 -5.27 -11.05 13.79
N LYS A 17 -6.00 -11.25 12.68
CA LYS A 17 -5.62 -12.19 11.60
C LYS A 17 -4.31 -11.80 10.89
N ARG A 18 -3.97 -10.52 10.87
CA ARG A 18 -2.72 -9.99 10.29
C ARG A 18 -2.12 -8.95 11.25
N THR A 19 -0.79 -8.93 11.34
CA THR A 19 -0.05 -8.00 12.20
C THR A 19 1.14 -7.42 11.46
N LYS A 20 1.52 -6.18 11.80
CA LYS A 20 2.80 -5.57 11.40
C LYS A 20 3.97 -6.02 12.28
N PHE A 21 3.69 -6.70 13.39
CA PHE A 21 4.71 -7.19 14.30
C PHE A 21 5.49 -8.34 13.69
N ILE A 22 6.81 -8.19 13.60
CA ILE A 22 7.72 -9.23 13.14
C ILE A 22 8.44 -9.81 14.36
N ALA A 23 8.08 -11.04 14.73
CA ALA A 23 8.61 -11.70 15.92
C ALA A 23 10.14 -11.88 15.87
N LEU A 24 10.69 -12.20 14.69
CA LEU A 24 12.12 -12.34 14.49
C LEU A 24 12.87 -11.02 14.72
N ASP A 25 12.34 -9.90 14.22
CA ASP A 25 12.93 -8.58 14.42
C ASP A 25 12.98 -8.21 15.90
N PHE A 26 11.87 -8.45 16.61
CA PHE A 26 11.81 -8.24 18.04
C PHE A 26 12.85 -9.09 18.77
N LEU A 27 12.93 -10.39 18.47
CA LEU A 27 13.89 -11.29 19.13
C LEU A 27 15.33 -10.88 18.84
N THR A 28 15.66 -10.59 17.58
CA THR A 28 16.99 -10.13 17.18
C THR A 28 17.39 -8.87 17.93
N HIS A 29 16.51 -7.86 17.96
CA HIS A 29 16.76 -6.62 18.68
C HIS A 29 16.87 -6.85 20.20
N TRP A 30 15.97 -7.63 20.78
CA TRP A 30 15.95 -7.90 22.22
C TRP A 30 17.19 -8.68 22.68
N LEU A 31 17.62 -9.70 21.93
CA LEU A 31 18.84 -10.46 22.20
C LEU A 31 20.09 -9.60 22.06
N TYR A 32 20.12 -8.73 21.03
CA TYR A 32 21.22 -7.79 20.84
C TYR A 32 21.34 -6.81 22.01
N LYS A 33 20.22 -6.23 22.43
CA LYS A 33 20.15 -5.33 23.60
C LYS A 33 20.50 -6.03 24.92
N SER A 34 20.05 -7.26 25.10
CA SER A 34 20.22 -8.03 26.34
C SER A 34 21.58 -8.73 26.46
N ASN A 35 22.45 -8.57 25.47
CA ASN A 35 23.77 -9.17 25.47
C ASN A 35 24.63 -8.60 26.59
N GLN A 36 25.09 -9.45 27.51
CA GLN A 36 25.93 -9.05 28.64
C GLN A 36 27.23 -8.36 28.21
N LYS A 37 27.76 -8.70 27.03
CA LYS A 37 28.97 -8.08 26.46
C LYS A 37 28.77 -6.62 26.04
N ARG A 38 27.51 -6.16 25.98
CA ARG A 38 27.12 -4.80 25.58
C ARG A 38 26.62 -3.96 26.76
N LYS A 39 26.79 -4.42 28.01
CA LYS A 39 26.43 -3.63 29.20
C LYS A 39 27.13 -2.26 29.16
N GLY A 40 26.36 -1.19 29.33
CA GLY A 40 26.87 0.19 29.32
C GLY A 40 26.98 0.83 27.93
N GLN A 41 26.70 0.10 26.85
CA GLN A 41 26.64 0.69 25.51
C GLN A 41 25.31 1.44 25.30
N GLN A 42 25.32 2.42 24.39
CA GLN A 42 24.12 3.16 24.03
C GLN A 42 23.10 2.28 23.31
N TYR A 43 21.83 2.68 23.40
CA TYR A 43 20.74 2.05 22.66
C TYR A 43 21.01 2.11 21.15
N THR A 44 20.82 0.99 20.46
CA THR A 44 20.93 0.88 19.00
C THR A 44 19.58 0.49 18.47
N ASP A 45 19.01 1.28 17.57
CA ASP A 45 17.79 0.91 16.87
C ASP A 45 17.99 -0.36 16.03
N PHE A 46 16.93 -1.14 15.83
CA PHE A 46 17.01 -2.43 15.14
C PHE A 46 17.63 -2.33 13.74
N PHE A 47 17.26 -1.31 12.95
CA PHE A 47 17.80 -1.14 11.59
C PHE A 47 19.25 -0.65 11.58
N GLN A 48 19.77 -0.21 12.73
CA GLN A 48 21.14 0.26 12.91
C GLN A 48 22.05 -0.82 13.51
N ILE A 49 21.54 -2.02 13.78
CA ILE A 49 22.36 -3.15 14.22
C ILE A 49 23.25 -3.58 13.03
N PRO A 50 24.59 -3.67 13.17
CA PRO A 50 25.50 -3.84 12.03
C PRO A 50 25.15 -5.01 11.12
N PHE A 51 25.03 -6.23 11.68
CA PHE A 51 24.71 -7.41 10.88
C PHE A 51 23.30 -7.38 10.29
N VAL A 52 22.37 -6.63 10.88
CA VAL A 52 21.01 -6.44 10.34
C VAL A 52 21.06 -5.47 9.16
N ALA A 53 21.76 -4.35 9.32
CA ALA A 53 21.93 -3.36 8.25
C ALA A 53 22.63 -3.98 7.03
N ASP A 54 23.72 -4.72 7.26
CA ASP A 54 24.46 -5.42 6.22
C ASP A 54 23.57 -6.45 5.50
N TRP A 55 22.82 -7.26 6.27
CA TRP A 55 21.91 -8.25 5.69
C TRP A 55 20.82 -7.63 4.82
N LEU A 56 20.21 -6.53 5.29
CA LEU A 56 19.10 -5.86 4.60
C LEU A 56 19.54 -5.11 3.34
N LYS A 57 20.83 -4.81 3.20
CA LYS A 57 21.38 -4.23 1.97
C LYS A 57 21.23 -5.18 0.79
N ASP A 58 21.55 -6.45 1.01
CA ASP A 58 21.46 -7.49 -0.02
C ASP A 58 20.05 -8.12 -0.07
N HIS A 59 19.29 -8.01 1.03
CA HIS A 59 17.94 -8.59 1.16
C HIS A 59 16.92 -7.52 1.60
N PRO A 60 16.56 -6.57 0.72
CA PRO A 60 15.61 -5.53 1.06
C PRO A 60 14.24 -6.15 1.38
N ARG A 61 13.62 -5.67 2.46
CA ARG A 61 12.29 -6.14 2.85
C ARG A 61 11.20 -5.60 1.94
N PRO A 62 10.15 -6.39 1.66
CA PRO A 62 8.96 -5.88 1.01
C PRO A 62 8.29 -4.80 1.90
N PRO A 63 7.65 -3.79 1.29
CA PRO A 63 6.96 -2.76 2.04
C PRO A 63 5.80 -3.37 2.85
N ILE A 64 5.63 -2.90 4.08
CA ILE A 64 4.50 -3.31 4.92
C ILE A 64 3.21 -2.80 4.26
N PRO A 65 2.18 -3.66 4.10
CA PRO A 65 0.90 -3.23 3.54
C PRO A 65 0.32 -2.02 4.28
N LEU A 66 -0.15 -1.02 3.53
CA LEU A 66 -0.69 0.22 4.09
C LEU A 66 -1.80 -0.05 5.12
N SER A 67 -2.64 -1.04 4.88
CA SER A 67 -3.73 -1.45 5.79
C SER A 67 -3.25 -1.85 7.19
N LEU A 68 -1.99 -2.25 7.35
CA LEU A 68 -1.39 -2.59 8.66
C LEU A 68 -0.70 -1.40 9.32
N LEU A 69 -0.41 -0.34 8.55
CA LEU A 69 0.25 0.88 9.03
C LEU A 69 -0.75 1.91 9.53
N LEU A 70 -1.93 1.98 8.90
CA LEU A 70 -2.98 2.94 9.23
C LEU A 70 -3.51 2.73 10.65
N LYS A 71 -3.75 3.84 11.34
CA LYS A 71 -4.60 3.87 12.54
C LYS A 71 -6.07 3.73 12.12
N ASP A 72 -6.91 3.28 13.05
CA ASP A 72 -8.34 3.09 12.79
C ASP A 72 -9.02 4.39 12.33
N GLU A 73 -8.64 5.54 12.89
CA GLU A 73 -9.14 6.87 12.48
C GLU A 73 -8.76 7.22 11.03
N GLU A 74 -7.50 7.00 10.65
CA GLU A 74 -7.01 7.28 9.30
C GLU A 74 -7.69 6.36 8.29
N ALA A 75 -7.80 5.07 8.62
CA ALA A 75 -8.52 4.10 7.80
C ALA A 75 -10.00 4.49 7.64
N ALA A 76 -10.65 4.92 8.72
CA ALA A 76 -12.04 5.37 8.68
C ALA A 76 -12.22 6.59 7.77
N LEU A 77 -11.33 7.59 7.85
CA LEU A 77 -11.38 8.76 6.97
C LEU A 77 -11.25 8.38 5.49
N ILE A 78 -10.31 7.49 5.18
CA ILE A 78 -10.13 6.97 3.82
C ILE A 78 -11.42 6.31 3.35
N ILE A 79 -11.94 5.33 4.09
CA ILE A 79 -13.17 4.59 3.73
C ILE A 79 -14.35 5.54 3.55
N GLN A 80 -14.54 6.48 4.48
CA GLN A 80 -15.62 7.46 4.42
C GLN A 80 -15.50 8.38 3.20
N SER A 81 -14.30 8.82 2.85
CA SER A 81 -14.08 9.66 1.65
C SER A 81 -14.44 8.90 0.37
N PHE A 82 -14.03 7.63 0.26
CA PHE A 82 -14.39 6.76 -0.86
C PHE A 82 -15.90 6.55 -0.94
N TRP A 83 -16.55 6.31 0.18
CA TRP A 83 -18.01 6.14 0.26
C TRP A 83 -18.77 7.39 -0.15
N ARG A 84 -18.38 8.57 0.36
CA ARG A 84 -18.98 9.86 -0.03
C ARG A 84 -18.84 10.09 -1.53
N GLY A 85 -17.63 9.86 -2.07
CA GLY A 85 -17.39 9.95 -3.51
C GLY A 85 -18.21 8.95 -4.32
N TYR A 86 -18.34 7.71 -3.85
CA TYR A 86 -19.19 6.70 -4.48
C TYR A 86 -20.66 7.13 -4.50
N ARG A 87 -21.18 7.64 -3.39
CA ARG A 87 -22.57 8.12 -3.31
C ARG A 87 -22.86 9.21 -4.34
N VAL A 88 -21.97 10.21 -4.46
CA VAL A 88 -22.10 11.27 -5.48
C VAL A 88 -22.03 10.69 -6.89
N ARG A 89 -21.10 9.76 -7.15
CA ARG A 89 -21.03 9.10 -8.47
C ARG A 89 -22.22 8.20 -8.76
N ARG A 90 -22.99 7.78 -7.77
CA ARG A 90 -24.20 6.98 -8.01
C ARG A 90 -25.42 7.85 -8.34
N ASP A 91 -25.32 9.16 -8.16
CA ASP A 91 -26.38 10.09 -8.49
C ASP A 91 -26.65 10.07 -10.01
N PRO A 92 -27.91 9.86 -10.45
CA PRO A 92 -28.25 9.81 -11.88
C PRO A 92 -27.84 11.06 -12.65
N GLU A 93 -28.00 12.26 -12.08
CA GLU A 93 -27.65 13.52 -12.75
C GLU A 93 -26.14 13.62 -12.96
N VAL A 94 -25.36 13.17 -11.97
CA VAL A 94 -23.89 13.13 -12.07
C VAL A 94 -23.43 12.08 -13.09
N GLN A 95 -24.13 10.94 -13.20
CA GLN A 95 -23.84 9.93 -14.22
C GLN A 95 -24.16 10.44 -15.63
N GLU A 96 -25.30 11.10 -15.81
CA GLU A 96 -25.67 11.73 -17.09
C GLU A 96 -24.63 12.76 -17.51
N LEU A 97 -24.22 13.66 -16.61
CA LEU A 97 -23.16 14.63 -16.86
C LEU A 97 -21.84 13.96 -17.27
N ARG A 98 -21.46 12.87 -16.59
CA ARG A 98 -20.23 12.12 -16.90
C ARG A 98 -20.29 11.47 -18.29
N GLN A 99 -21.45 10.93 -18.66
CA GLN A 99 -21.66 10.35 -19.98
C GLN A 99 -21.60 11.44 -21.05
N TRP A 100 -22.30 12.57 -20.84
CA TRP A 100 -22.25 13.71 -21.74
C TRP A 100 -20.82 14.25 -21.93
N GLN A 101 -20.04 14.40 -20.85
CA GLN A 101 -18.64 14.82 -20.93
C GLN A 101 -17.73 13.81 -21.65
N LYS A 102 -18.07 12.52 -21.60
CA LYS A 102 -17.36 11.48 -22.36
C LYS A 102 -17.70 11.62 -23.84
N ASP A 103 -18.98 11.73 -24.17
CA ASP A 103 -19.46 11.85 -25.54
C ASP A 103 -18.90 13.11 -26.22
N LEU A 104 -18.79 14.23 -25.49
CA LEU A 104 -18.18 15.46 -25.98
C LEU A 104 -16.69 15.28 -26.35
N ARG A 105 -15.93 14.56 -25.52
CA ARG A 105 -14.52 14.25 -25.82
C ARG A 105 -14.40 13.36 -27.05
N GLU A 106 -15.29 12.40 -27.20
CA GLU A 106 -15.30 11.50 -28.34
C GLU A 106 -15.75 12.20 -29.62
N SER A 107 -16.68 13.16 -29.53
CA SER A 107 -17.20 13.92 -30.66
C SER A 107 -16.26 15.03 -31.13
N ILE A 108 -15.50 15.67 -30.22
CA ILE A 108 -14.48 16.66 -30.60
C ILE A 108 -13.39 16.02 -31.48
N HIS A 109 -13.00 14.78 -31.18
CA HIS A 109 -12.00 14.03 -31.94
C HIS A 109 -12.62 13.10 -32.99
N ILE A 110 -13.87 13.36 -33.42
CA ILE A 110 -14.57 12.45 -34.34
C ILE A 110 -13.88 12.35 -35.69
N HIS A 111 -13.36 13.46 -36.21
CA HIS A 111 -12.67 13.50 -37.50
C HIS A 111 -11.40 12.65 -37.47
N GLU A 112 -10.57 12.79 -36.43
CA GLU A 112 -9.34 11.99 -36.24
C GLU A 112 -9.65 10.49 -36.12
N LYS A 113 -10.72 10.12 -35.40
CA LYS A 113 -11.15 8.72 -35.28
C LYS A 113 -11.66 8.13 -36.60
N VAL A 114 -12.37 8.94 -37.39
CA VAL A 114 -12.88 8.53 -38.71
C VAL A 114 -11.72 8.33 -39.69
N ASP A 115 -10.74 9.23 -39.69
CA ASP A 115 -9.56 9.13 -40.55
C ASP A 115 -8.70 7.90 -40.20
N GLU A 116 -8.49 7.62 -38.91
CA GLU A 116 -7.82 6.39 -38.46
C GLU A 116 -8.59 5.13 -38.88
N PHE A 117 -9.91 5.15 -38.81
CA PHE A 117 -10.75 4.02 -39.20
C PHE A 117 -10.59 3.70 -40.70
N TRP A 118 -10.69 4.71 -41.56
CA TRP A 118 -10.56 4.52 -43.00
C TRP A 118 -9.16 4.08 -43.42
N SER A 119 -8.12 4.67 -42.83
CA SER A 119 -6.72 4.25 -43.06
C SER A 119 -6.52 2.76 -42.76
N LYS A 120 -7.14 2.23 -41.68
CA LYS A 120 -7.10 0.80 -41.34
C LYS A 120 -7.89 -0.08 -42.32
N GLN A 121 -9.02 0.39 -42.86
CA GLN A 121 -9.79 -0.37 -43.85
C GLN A 121 -9.06 -0.44 -45.20
N GLU A 122 -8.49 0.67 -45.66
CA GLU A 122 -7.73 0.72 -46.91
C GLU A 122 -6.52 -0.21 -46.87
N THR A 123 -5.80 -0.25 -45.74
CA THR A 123 -4.65 -1.16 -45.56
C THR A 123 -5.04 -2.64 -45.66
N LYS A 124 -6.26 -3.02 -45.24
CA LYS A 124 -6.75 -4.40 -45.35
C LYS A 124 -7.07 -4.82 -46.79
N VAL A 125 -7.38 -3.85 -47.66
CA VAL A 125 -7.71 -4.12 -49.07
C VAL A 125 -6.45 -4.24 -49.93
N ILE A 126 -5.30 -3.78 -49.42
CA ILE A 126 -4.00 -3.77 -50.12
C ILE A 126 -3.20 -5.07 -49.90
N VAL A 127 -3.71 -6.03 -49.12
CA VAL A 127 -3.10 -7.36 -48.88
C VAL A 127 -3.83 -8.46 -49.64
#